data_AF-A0A267TCY6-F1
#
_entry.id   AF-A0A267TCY6-F1
#
_cell.length_a   1.000
_cell.length_b   1.000
_cell.length_c   1.000
_cell.angle_alpha   90.00
_cell.angle_beta   90.00
_cell.angle_gamma   90.00
#
_symmetry.space_group_name_H-M   'P 1'
#
loop_
_entity.id
_entity.type
_entity.pdbx_description
1 polymer ?
#
loop_
_entity_poly.entity_id
_entity_poly.type
_entity_poly.pdbx_seq_one_letter_code
_entity_poly.pdbx_strand_id
1 'polypeptide(L)' 'MNTFVTETEDLVDYLAGIERAKRPKKAKSLKNYIATFFVDMQPPQNPHNLLRDLEQKGWIFIGLNGDIIYNF' A
#
# COMPACT_ATOMS: atom_id res chain seq x y z
N MET A 1 -19.68 8.14 14.18
CA MET A 1 -18.29 7.94 14.62
C MET A 1 -17.53 7.50 13.38
N ASN A 2 -16.69 8.37 12.81
CA ASN A 2 -16.07 8.18 11.50
C ASN A 2 -14.88 7.23 11.60
N THR A 3 -15.14 5.93 11.49
CA THR A 3 -14.14 4.86 11.50
C THR A 3 -13.76 4.45 10.07
N PHE A 4 -13.54 5.43 9.19
CA PHE A 4 -13.08 5.21 7.80
C PHE A 4 -11.65 5.74 7.56
N VAL A 5 -11.03 6.29 8.60
CA VAL A 5 -9.65 6.79 8.61
C VAL A 5 -8.83 5.87 9.49
N THR A 6 -8.36 4.75 8.96
CA THR A 6 -7.32 3.94 9.62
C THR A 6 -6.57 3.04 8.63
N GLU A 7 -7.23 2.28 7.74
CA GLU A 7 -6.53 1.13 7.14
C GLU A 7 -5.43 1.48 6.10
N THR A 8 -5.68 2.45 5.20
CA THR A 8 -4.67 2.86 4.20
C THR A 8 -3.54 3.65 4.85
N GLU A 9 -3.85 4.48 5.84
CA GLU A 9 -2.87 5.26 6.59
C GLU A 9 -2.00 4.32 7.46
N ASP A 10 -2.60 3.33 8.12
CA ASP A 10 -1.90 2.29 8.88
C ASP A 10 -0.94 1.49 8.00
N LEU A 11 -1.34 1.15 6.76
CA LEU A 11 -0.45 0.50 5.79
C LEU A 11 0.73 1.41 5.43
N VAL A 12 0.49 2.71 5.22
CA VAL A 12 1.54 3.68 4.90
C VAL A 12 2.50 3.84 6.07
N ASP A 13 1.98 4.00 7.29
CA ASP A 13 2.78 4.12 8.51
C ASP A 13 3.62 2.87 8.75
N TYR A 14 3.04 1.68 8.52
CA TYR A 14 3.79 0.42 8.56
C TYR A 14 4.93 0.42 7.55
N LEU A 15 4.67 0.76 6.28
CA LEU A 15 5.70 0.80 5.24
C LEU A 15 6.75 1.88 5.53
N ALA A 16 6.35 2.99 6.14
CA ALA A 16 7.23 4.08 6.56
C ALA A 16 8.20 3.60 7.65
N GLY A 17 7.70 2.78 8.58
CA GLY A 17 8.48 2.15 9.65
C GLY A 17 9.48 1.08 9.18
N ILE A 18 9.32 0.53 7.97
CA ILE A 18 10.31 -0.38 7.38
C ILE A 18 11.49 0.43 6.81
N GLU A 19 12.72 -0.03 7.07
CA GLU A 19 13.93 0.47 6.39
C GLU A 19 13.72 0.53 4.87
N ARG A 20 14.03 1.68 4.27
CA ARG A 20 13.78 1.93 2.83
C ARG A 20 14.35 0.85 1.89
N ALA A 21 15.47 0.24 2.24
CA ALA A 21 16.09 -0.84 1.46
C ALA A 21 15.26 -2.15 1.47
N LYS A 22 14.49 -2.39 2.52
CA LYS A 22 13.66 -3.58 2.77
C LYS A 22 12.21 -3.40 2.30
N ARG A 23 11.76 -2.17 2.03
CA ARG A 23 10.43 -1.88 1.48
C ARG A 23 10.21 -2.62 0.15
N PRO A 24 9.00 -3.10 -0.15
CA PRO A 24 8.73 -3.84 -1.37
C PRO A 24 8.94 -2.96 -2.60
N LYS A 25 9.92 -3.30 -3.45
CA LYS A 25 10.23 -2.50 -4.64
C LYS A 25 9.38 -2.86 -5.85
N LYS A 26 8.61 -3.94 -5.81
CA LYS A 26 7.78 -4.40 -6.94
C LYS A 26 6.31 -4.37 -6.58
N ALA A 27 5.46 -3.94 -7.52
CA ALA A 27 4.01 -3.89 -7.33
C ALA A 27 3.41 -5.22 -6.85
N LYS A 28 3.88 -6.37 -7.39
CA LYS A 28 3.43 -7.70 -6.97
C LYS A 28 3.70 -7.96 -5.48
N SER A 29 4.88 -7.58 -4.98
CA SER A 29 5.22 -7.75 -3.58
C SER A 29 4.37 -6.83 -2.70
N LEU A 30 4.17 -5.57 -3.10
CA LEU A 30 3.31 -4.65 -2.36
C LEU A 30 1.85 -5.15 -2.28
N LYS A 31 1.32 -5.78 -3.34
CA LYS A 31 0.00 -6.46 -3.28
C LYS A 31 -0.07 -7.54 -2.22
N ASN A 32 1.00 -8.31 -2.03
CA ASN A 32 1.02 -9.34 -0.99
C ASN A 32 1.00 -8.73 0.41
N TYR A 33 1.73 -7.63 0.61
CA TYR A 33 1.70 -6.90 1.88
C TYR A 33 0.30 -6.34 2.17
N ILE A 34 -0.34 -5.72 1.17
CA ILE A 34 -1.73 -5.30 1.25
C ILE A 34 -2.63 -6.50 1.58
N ALA A 35 -2.49 -7.62 0.87
CA ALA A 35 -3.32 -8.79 1.16
C ALA A 35 -3.17 -9.29 2.60
N THR A 36 -1.95 -9.25 3.18
CA THR A 36 -1.69 -9.64 4.57
C THR A 36 -2.28 -8.69 5.61
N PHE A 37 -2.34 -7.38 5.33
CA PHE A 37 -2.89 -6.39 6.26
C PHE A 37 -4.41 -6.44 6.37
N PHE A 38 -5.07 -6.95 5.32
CA PHE A 38 -6.52 -6.90 5.15
C PHE A 38 -7.15 -8.30 5.06
N VAL A 39 -6.54 -9.30 5.72
CA VAL A 39 -6.98 -10.72 5.68
C VAL A 39 -8.32 -10.95 6.39
N ASP A 40 -8.57 -10.25 7.51
CA ASP A 40 -9.69 -10.53 8.41
C ASP A 40 -10.85 -9.53 8.31
N MET A 41 -10.68 -8.42 7.60
CA MET A 41 -11.77 -7.52 7.25
C MET A 41 -12.30 -7.95 5.89
N GLN A 42 -13.63 -8.02 5.72
CA GLN A 42 -14.23 -8.33 4.41
C GLN A 42 -13.47 -7.58 3.31
N PRO A 43 -12.89 -8.31 2.34
CA PRO A 43 -11.76 -7.81 1.57
C PRO A 43 -12.14 -6.46 0.98
N PRO A 44 -11.43 -5.35 1.29
CA PRO A 44 -11.67 -4.12 0.59
C PRO A 44 -11.41 -4.43 -0.87
N GLN A 45 -12.48 -4.32 -1.65
CA GLN A 45 -12.53 -4.30 -3.11
C GLN A 45 -11.15 -4.36 -3.77
N ASN A 46 -10.60 -5.55 -4.00
CA ASN A 46 -9.42 -5.80 -4.85
C ASN A 46 -8.14 -4.99 -4.48
N PRO A 47 -7.01 -5.61 -4.08
CA PRO A 47 -5.72 -4.93 -3.82
C PRO A 47 -5.23 -3.99 -4.92
N HIS A 48 -5.72 -4.16 -6.15
CA HIS A 48 -5.48 -3.25 -7.25
C HIS A 48 -6.09 -1.85 -7.06
N ASN A 49 -7.27 -1.74 -6.45
CA ASN A 49 -7.92 -0.46 -6.18
C ASN A 49 -7.15 0.31 -5.11
N LEU A 50 -6.66 -0.37 -4.06
CA LEU A 50 -5.85 0.27 -3.04
C LEU A 50 -4.53 0.81 -3.62
N LEU A 51 -3.83 0.01 -4.43
CA LEU A 51 -2.64 0.49 -5.13
C LEU A 51 -2.90 1.73 -6.00
N ARG A 52 -4.04 1.77 -6.69
CA ARG A 52 -4.45 2.94 -7.48
C ARG A 52 -4.74 4.14 -6.59
N ASP A 53 -5.39 3.95 -5.45
CA ASP A 53 -5.65 5.02 -4.48
C ASP A 53 -4.34 5.59 -3.90
N LEU A 54 -3.40 4.72 -3.51
CA LEU A 54 -2.06 5.12 -3.05
C LEU A 54 -1.31 5.93 -4.11
N GLU A 55 -1.42 5.54 -5.39
CA GLU A 55 -0.82 6.25 -6.51
C GLU A 55 -1.51 7.60 -6.77
N GLN A 56 -2.84 7.65 -6.77
CA GLN A 56 -3.63 8.88 -6.96
C GLN A 56 -3.39 9.91 -5.84
N LYS A 57 -3.19 9.45 -4.60
CA LYS A 57 -2.82 10.28 -3.46
C LYS A 57 -1.36 10.73 -3.50
N GLY A 58 -0.56 10.22 -4.43
CA GLY A 58 0.86 10.56 -4.58
C GLY A 58 1.75 9.99 -3.48
N TRP A 59 1.31 8.93 -2.78
CA TRP A 59 2.12 8.26 -1.76
C TRP A 59 3.11 7.27 -2.37
N ILE A 60 2.75 6.69 -3.51
CA ILE A 60 3.64 5.86 -4.31
C ILE A 60 3.58 6.25 -5.79
N PHE A 61 4.63 5.92 -6.53
CA PHE A 61 4.63 5.92 -7.99
C PHE A 61 5.05 4.54 -8.50
N ILE A 62 4.35 4.03 -9.51
CA ILE A 62 4.67 2.73 -10.12
C ILE A 62 5.34 2.97 -11.47
N GLY A 63 6.63 2.67 -11.56
CA GLY A 63 7.38 2.73 -12.82
C GLY A 63 6.89 1.69 -13.82
N LEU A 64 7.16 1.93 -15.11
CA LEU A 64 6.78 1.02 -16.22
C LEU A 64 7.35 -0.40 -16.06
N ASN A 65 8.45 -0.54 -15.32
CA ASN A 65 9.10 -1.83 -14.99
C ASN A 65 8.56 -2.47 -13.70
N GLY A 66 7.47 -1.93 -13.15
CA GLY A 66 6.82 -2.35 -11.92
C GLY A 66 7.54 -1.93 -10.64
N ASP A 67 8.55 -1.04 -10.72
CA ASP A 67 9.22 -0.50 -9.53
C ASP A 67 8.32 0.47 -8.75
N ILE A 68 8.39 0.42 -7.42
CA ILE A 68 7.63 1.30 -6.53
C ILE A 68 8.56 2.37 -5.95
N ILE A 69 8.19 3.64 -6.16
CA ILE A 69 8.85 4.79 -5.57
C ILE A 69 7.95 5.34 -4.46
N TYR A 70 8.43 5.30 -3.22
CA TYR A 70 7.72 5.82 -2.05
C TYR A 70 7.96 7.32 -1.90
N ASN A 71 6.90 8.07 -1.62
CA ASN A 71 6.90 9.53 -1.42
C ASN A 71 6.63 9.94 0.04
N PHE A 72 6.84 9.00 0.96
CA PHE A 72 6.73 9.18 2.41
C PHE A 72 7.92 8.53 3.12
#